data_AF-A0A2M7Z0U6-F1
#
_entry.id   AF-A0A2M7Z0U6-F1
#
_cell.length_a   1.000
_cell.length_b   1.000
_cell.length_c   1.000
_cell.angle_alpha   90.00
_cell.angle_beta   90.00
_cell.angle_gamma   90.00
#
_symmetry.space_group_name_H-M   'P 1'
#
loop_
_entity.id
_entity.type
_entity.pdbx_description
1 polymer ?
#
loop_
_entity_poly.entity_id
_entity_poly.type
_entity_poly.pdbx_seq_one_letter_code
_entity_poly.pdbx_strand_id
1 'polypeptide(L)'
;YPDRIGRSLGPFNPGIWSGNILSDPDLRNSTVEDLNANGFSTLTTQASQDVVGNGLWEPYGSIKGGCCSGPTWRVVMKRSLKTQDPNDVQFAAGASFPVAFAVWDGSNVERNGMKGISTWFTAQMPN
;
A
#
# COMPACT_ATOMS: atom_id res chain seq x y z
N TYR A 1 21.55 3.71 -10.30
CA TYR A 1 22.20 2.54 -9.69
C TYR A 1 23.70 2.70 -9.44
N PRO A 2 24.55 3.33 -10.29
CA PRO A 2 25.96 3.56 -9.94
C PRO A 2 26.17 4.74 -8.96
N ASP A 3 25.14 5.55 -8.73
CA ASP A 3 25.11 6.72 -7.84
C ASP A 3 25.06 6.39 -6.34
N ARG A 4 24.87 5.12 -5.97
CA ARG A 4 24.81 4.65 -4.57
C ARG A 4 26.07 3.91 -4.10
N ILE A 5 27.03 3.67 -4.99
CA ILE A 5 28.32 3.08 -4.64
C ILE A 5 29.23 4.20 -4.11
N GLY A 6 29.39 4.28 -2.78
CA GLY A 6 30.40 5.15 -2.16
C GLY A 6 29.90 6.20 -1.17
N ARG A 7 28.59 6.28 -0.88
CA ARG A 7 28.11 7.04 0.28
C ARG A 7 28.20 6.15 1.52
N SER A 8 28.99 6.56 2.52
CA SER A 8 28.97 5.95 3.86
C SER A 8 27.63 6.29 4.52
N LEU A 9 26.60 5.48 4.26
CA LEU A 9 25.23 5.66 4.77
C LEU A 9 25.00 4.95 6.12
N GLY A 10 26.07 4.58 6.83
CA GLY A 10 26.00 3.75 8.04
C GLY A 10 25.97 2.24 7.72
N PRO A 11 25.50 1.38 8.66
CA PRO A 11 25.48 -0.06 8.47
C PRO A 11 24.67 -0.48 7.23
N PHE A 12 25.13 -1.54 6.56
CA PHE A 12 24.49 -2.06 5.35
C PHE A 12 23.00 -2.36 5.58
N ASN A 13 22.11 -1.73 4.79
CA ASN A 13 20.67 -1.96 4.82
C ASN A 13 20.22 -2.76 3.58
N PRO A 14 19.93 -4.07 3.70
CA PRO A 14 19.60 -4.92 2.56
C PRO A 14 18.34 -4.46 1.81
N GLY A 15 17.41 -3.75 2.47
CA GLY A 15 16.22 -3.21 1.83
C GLY A 15 16.54 -2.09 0.84
N ILE A 16 17.44 -1.17 1.19
CA ILE A 16 17.88 -0.11 0.27
C ILE A 16 18.59 -0.71 -0.95
N TRP A 17 19.43 -1.72 -0.72
CA TRP A 17 20.22 -2.36 -1.77
C TRP A 17 19.41 -3.30 -2.68
N SER A 18 18.30 -3.84 -2.19
CA SER A 18 17.34 -4.57 -3.03
C SER A 18 16.40 -3.63 -3.80
N GLY A 19 16.54 -2.31 -3.65
CA GLY A 19 15.68 -1.32 -4.29
C GLY A 19 14.31 -1.18 -3.63
N ASN A 20 14.13 -1.64 -2.39
CA ASN A 20 12.89 -1.44 -1.65
C ASN A 20 12.73 0.04 -1.29
N ILE A 21 11.80 0.72 -1.97
CA ILE A 21 11.53 2.13 -1.79
C ILE A 21 11.13 2.49 -0.36
N LEU A 22 10.45 1.58 0.37
CA LEU A 22 10.07 1.80 1.77
C LEU A 22 11.24 1.72 2.75
N SER A 23 12.37 1.14 2.32
CA SER A 23 13.61 1.12 3.10
C SER A 23 14.50 2.32 2.81
N ASP A 24 14.25 3.04 1.71
CA ASP A 24 15.05 4.16 1.26
C ASP A 24 14.50 5.48 1.84
N PRO A 25 15.21 6.13 2.79
CA PRO A 25 14.72 7.34 3.44
C PRO A 25 14.60 8.54 2.49
N ASP A 26 15.33 8.54 1.36
CA ASP A 26 15.26 9.64 0.39
C ASP A 26 14.07 9.48 -0.57
N LEU A 27 13.55 8.25 -0.72
CA LEU A 27 12.42 7.93 -1.60
C LEU A 27 11.11 7.66 -0.85
N ARG A 28 11.19 7.28 0.43
CA ARG A 28 10.03 6.94 1.25
C ARG A 28 9.29 8.21 1.67
N ASN A 29 8.26 8.57 0.91
CA ASN A 29 7.39 9.69 1.25
C ASN A 29 6.19 9.32 2.16
N SER A 30 5.89 8.02 2.31
CA SER A 30 4.72 7.52 3.05
C SER A 30 4.98 6.12 3.64
N THR A 31 4.12 5.65 4.56
CA THR A 31 4.15 4.26 5.05
C THR A 31 3.42 3.29 4.13
N VAL A 32 2.77 3.79 3.08
CA VAL A 32 2.12 3.01 2.02
C VAL A 32 2.72 3.36 0.68
N GLU A 33 2.58 2.48 -0.32
CA GLU A 33 3.05 2.69 -1.68
C GLU A 33 1.88 2.87 -2.64
N ASP A 34 2.05 3.77 -3.61
CA ASP A 34 1.17 3.88 -4.78
C ASP A 34 1.79 3.10 -5.95
N LEU A 35 1.01 2.19 -6.54
CA LEU A 35 1.50 1.18 -7.47
C LEU A 35 0.50 0.97 -8.61
N ASN A 36 0.99 0.75 -9.83
CA ASN A 36 0.18 0.25 -10.94
C ASN A 36 0.66 -1.12 -11.40
N ALA A 37 -0.24 -1.88 -12.01
CA ALA A 37 0.09 -3.11 -12.72
C ALA A 37 -0.80 -3.24 -13.97
N ASN A 38 -0.22 -3.78 -15.04
CA ASN A 38 -0.92 -4.18 -16.26
C ASN A 38 -0.78 -5.71 -16.41
N GLY A 39 -1.48 -6.46 -15.55
CA GLY A 39 -1.38 -7.91 -15.46
C GLY A 39 -0.37 -8.41 -14.41
N PHE A 40 -0.15 -9.73 -14.38
CA PHE A 40 0.75 -10.35 -13.41
C PHE A 40 2.20 -9.96 -13.65
N SER A 41 2.98 -9.82 -12.57
CA SER A 41 4.42 -9.52 -12.60
C SER A 41 4.81 -8.13 -13.17
N THR A 42 3.86 -7.24 -13.45
CA THR A 42 4.12 -5.87 -13.94
C THR A 42 3.90 -4.79 -12.88
N LEU A 43 3.71 -5.20 -11.62
CA LEU A 43 3.53 -4.28 -10.49
C LEU A 43 4.74 -3.35 -10.36
N THR A 44 4.49 -2.05 -10.45
CA THR A 44 5.53 -1.03 -10.48
C THR A 44 5.09 0.15 -9.61
N THR A 45 6.03 0.69 -8.83
CA THR A 45 5.80 1.90 -8.04
C THR A 45 5.57 3.11 -8.95
N GLN A 46 4.52 3.88 -8.65
CA GLN A 46 4.25 5.13 -9.36
C GLN A 46 5.35 6.16 -9.09
N ALA A 47 5.60 7.02 -10.08
CA ALA A 47 6.53 8.14 -9.89
C ALA A 47 5.96 9.20 -8.95
N SER A 48 4.64 9.41 -8.99
CA SER A 48 3.90 10.22 -8.02
C SER A 48 3.46 9.34 -6.84
N GLN A 49 3.66 9.83 -5.62
CA GLN A 49 3.15 9.20 -4.41
C GLN A 49 2.05 10.09 -3.83
N ASP A 50 0.80 9.76 -4.13
CA ASP A 50 -0.38 10.56 -3.77
C ASP A 50 -1.12 10.02 -2.53
N VAL A 51 -0.66 8.91 -1.95
CA VAL A 51 -1.34 8.22 -0.84
C VAL A 51 -0.52 8.27 0.44
N VAL A 52 -1.14 8.78 1.50
CA VAL A 52 -0.65 8.65 2.87
C VAL A 52 -1.43 7.56 3.59
N GLY A 53 -0.79 6.91 4.55
CA GLY A 53 -1.46 5.87 5.32
C GLY A 53 -0.92 5.71 6.73
N ASN A 54 -1.63 4.92 7.51
CA ASN A 54 -1.20 4.47 8.82
C ASN A 54 -1.80 3.09 9.11
N GLY A 55 -1.06 2.28 9.86
CA GLY A 55 -1.49 0.97 10.33
C GLY A 55 -1.34 0.86 11.85
N LEU A 56 -2.36 0.34 12.52
CA LEU A 56 -2.35 0.05 13.95
C LEU A 56 -2.74 -1.41 14.18
N TRP A 57 -1.93 -2.14 14.93
CA TRP A 57 -2.30 -3.46 15.45
C TRP A 57 -3.11 -3.27 16.73
N GLU A 58 -4.37 -3.68 16.69
CA GLU A 58 -5.27 -3.64 17.84
C GLU A 58 -5.30 -5.02 18.53
N PRO A 59 -5.09 -5.08 19.85
CA PRO A 59 -5.20 -6.32 20.59
C PRO A 59 -6.66 -6.77 20.73
N TYR A 60 -6.84 -8.01 21.21
CA TYR A 60 -8.15 -8.59 21.53
C TYR A 60 -8.96 -7.67 22.45
N GLY A 61 -10.26 -7.51 22.18
CA GLY A 61 -11.17 -6.74 23.04
C GLY A 61 -11.11 -5.22 22.85
N SER A 62 -10.46 -4.73 21.79
CA SER A 62 -10.44 -3.29 21.48
C SER A 62 -11.85 -2.75 21.21
N ILE A 63 -12.19 -1.60 21.83
CA ILE A 63 -13.54 -0.99 21.86
C ILE A 63 -14.06 -0.66 20.46
N LYS A 64 -13.18 -0.34 19.52
CA LYS A 64 -13.51 0.00 18.14
C LYS A 64 -13.38 -1.22 17.21
N GLY A 65 -13.94 -2.34 17.67
CA GLY A 65 -13.80 -3.71 17.16
C GLY A 65 -13.62 -3.86 15.65
N GLY A 66 -12.78 -4.83 15.28
CA GLY A 66 -12.88 -5.50 14.00
C GLY A 66 -14.11 -6.41 13.96
N CYS A 67 -14.44 -6.94 12.77
CA CYS A 67 -15.46 -7.97 12.52
C CYS A 67 -15.36 -9.25 13.38
N CYS A 68 -14.27 -9.37 14.13
CA CYS A 68 -13.62 -10.62 14.39
C CYS A 68 -13.13 -10.62 15.83
N SER A 69 -13.35 -11.73 16.52
CA SER A 69 -13.11 -11.91 17.96
C SER A 69 -11.62 -12.07 18.29
N GLY A 70 -10.72 -11.36 17.61
CA GLY A 70 -9.27 -11.52 17.74
C GLY A 70 -8.55 -10.18 17.65
N PRO A 71 -7.21 -10.16 17.83
CA PRO A 71 -6.45 -8.97 17.49
C PRO A 71 -6.54 -8.72 15.98
N THR A 72 -6.54 -7.46 15.57
CA THR A 72 -6.76 -7.08 14.17
C THR A 72 -5.86 -5.94 13.74
N TRP A 73 -5.51 -5.92 12.46
CA TRP A 73 -4.93 -4.73 11.84
C TRP A 73 -6.02 -3.74 11.48
N ARG A 74 -5.73 -2.46 11.71
CA ARG A 74 -6.49 -1.34 11.18
C ARG A 74 -5.59 -0.49 10.32
N VAL A 75 -5.99 -0.35 9.06
CA VAL A 75 -5.24 0.41 8.09
C VAL A 75 -6.14 1.52 7.56
N VAL A 76 -5.62 2.73 7.56
CA VAL A 76 -6.25 3.87 6.90
C VAL A 76 -5.33 4.33 5.79
N MET A 77 -5.89 4.45 4.60
CA MET A 77 -5.26 5.07 3.44
C MET A 77 -6.04 6.32 3.08
N LYS A 78 -5.34 7.40 2.77
CA LYS A 78 -5.92 8.71 2.45
C LYS A 78 -5.18 9.31 1.26
N ARG A 79 -5.97 9.82 0.32
CA ARG A 79 -5.53 10.62 -0.82
C ARG A 79 -6.59 11.65 -1.17
N SER A 80 -6.24 12.61 -2.02
CA SER A 80 -7.23 13.50 -2.63
C SER A 80 -8.14 12.70 -3.57
N LEU A 81 -9.42 13.10 -3.66
CA LEU A 81 -10.38 12.46 -4.56
C LEU A 81 -10.00 12.65 -6.04
N LYS A 82 -9.39 13.79 -6.36
CA LYS A 82 -8.82 14.12 -7.66
C LYS A 82 -7.31 14.31 -7.50
N THR A 83 -6.54 13.68 -8.38
CA THR A 83 -5.08 13.87 -8.49
C THR A 83 -4.73 14.35 -9.90
N GLN A 84 -3.47 14.73 -10.10
CA GLN A 84 -2.96 15.11 -11.43
C GLN A 84 -2.31 13.92 -12.15
N ASP A 85 -2.11 12.79 -11.47
CA ASP A 85 -1.51 11.60 -12.07
C ASP A 85 -2.53 10.88 -12.98
N PRO A 86 -2.24 10.70 -14.27
CA PRO A 86 -3.14 9.99 -15.19
C PRO A 86 -3.28 8.49 -14.90
N ASN A 87 -2.39 7.88 -14.12
CA ASN A 87 -2.47 6.46 -13.76
C ASN A 87 -3.35 6.20 -12.53
N ASP A 88 -3.89 7.25 -11.94
CA ASP A 88 -4.74 7.18 -10.78
C ASP A 88 -6.23 7.09 -11.14
N VAL A 89 -6.95 6.29 -10.35
CA VAL A 89 -8.41 6.33 -10.33
C VAL A 89 -8.87 7.68 -9.78
N GLN A 90 -9.75 8.35 -10.53
CA GLN A 90 -10.34 9.63 -10.14
C GLN A 90 -11.69 9.39 -9.47
N PHE A 91 -11.81 9.75 -8.19
CA PHE A 91 -13.00 9.54 -7.38
C PHE A 91 -13.95 10.73 -7.48
N ALA A 92 -14.73 10.81 -8.56
CA ALA A 92 -15.73 11.85 -8.72
C ALA A 92 -17.01 11.57 -7.90
N ALA A 93 -17.67 12.61 -7.41
CA ALA A 93 -18.95 12.48 -6.71
C ALA A 93 -19.99 11.74 -7.59
N GLY A 94 -20.75 10.83 -6.98
CA GLY A 94 -21.72 9.97 -7.66
C GLY A 94 -21.13 8.90 -8.58
N ALA A 95 -19.80 8.83 -8.78
CA ALA A 95 -19.18 7.82 -9.62
C ALA A 95 -19.15 6.45 -8.93
N SER A 96 -19.17 5.40 -9.75
CA SER A 96 -18.99 4.00 -9.33
C SER A 96 -17.74 3.43 -9.96
N PHE A 97 -16.95 2.69 -9.18
CA PHE A 97 -15.69 2.11 -9.64
C PHE A 97 -15.46 0.73 -9.01
N PRO A 98 -14.74 -0.17 -9.71
CA PRO A 98 -14.40 -1.48 -9.17
C PRO A 98 -13.33 -1.35 -8.08
N VAL A 99 -13.46 -2.13 -7.02
CA VAL A 99 -12.47 -2.25 -5.95
C VAL A 99 -12.34 -3.70 -5.51
N ALA A 100 -11.12 -4.11 -5.17
CA ALA A 100 -10.82 -5.39 -4.56
C ALA A 100 -9.71 -5.22 -3.52
N PHE A 101 -9.63 -6.17 -2.59
CA PHE A 101 -8.67 -6.16 -1.50
C PHE A 101 -7.83 -7.42 -1.52
N ALA A 102 -6.57 -7.27 -1.13
CA ALA A 102 -5.63 -8.35 -0.94
C ALA A 102 -4.95 -8.18 0.42
N VAL A 103 -4.80 -9.29 1.15
CA VAL A 103 -4.16 -9.30 2.47
C VAL A 103 -3.13 -10.42 2.49
N TRP A 104 -1.99 -10.14 3.12
CA TRP A 104 -0.89 -11.07 3.29
C TRP A 104 -0.71 -11.35 4.78
N ASP A 105 -0.82 -12.61 5.17
CA ASP A 105 -0.44 -13.06 6.51
C ASP A 105 1.05 -13.41 6.57
N GLY A 106 1.84 -12.49 7.12
CA GLY A 106 3.28 -12.69 7.30
C GLY A 106 3.63 -13.88 8.20
N SER A 107 2.76 -14.27 9.14
CA SER A 107 2.97 -15.47 9.97
C SER A 107 2.80 -16.76 9.16
N ASN A 108 1.98 -16.70 8.10
CA ASN A 108 1.84 -17.74 7.09
C ASN A 108 2.86 -17.59 5.93
N VAL A 109 3.86 -16.71 6.08
CA VAL A 109 4.96 -16.50 5.11
C VAL A 109 4.47 -16.03 3.73
N GLU A 110 3.27 -15.44 3.69
CA GLU A 110 2.66 -14.91 2.47
C GLU A 110 3.43 -13.68 1.96
N ARG A 111 3.64 -13.64 0.64
CA ARG A 111 4.32 -12.53 -0.07
C ARG A 111 3.97 -12.53 -1.55
N ASN A 112 4.06 -11.38 -2.21
CA ASN A 112 3.81 -11.22 -3.64
C ASN A 112 2.45 -11.79 -4.06
N GLY A 113 2.42 -12.83 -4.90
CA GLY A 113 1.19 -13.49 -5.35
C GLY A 113 0.53 -14.42 -4.32
N MET A 114 1.24 -14.81 -3.26
CA MET A 114 0.71 -15.64 -2.17
C MET A 114 -0.01 -14.73 -1.18
N LYS A 115 -1.35 -14.69 -1.24
CA LYS A 115 -2.21 -13.79 -0.47
C LYS A 115 -3.65 -14.27 -0.45
N GLY A 116 -4.41 -13.87 0.57
CA GLY A 116 -5.87 -13.85 0.51
C GLY A 116 -6.35 -12.70 -0.39
N ILE A 117 -7.33 -12.97 -1.26
CA ILE A 117 -7.96 -11.98 -2.14
C ILE A 117 -9.46 -11.94 -1.94
N SER A 118 -10.07 -10.77 -2.09
CA SER A 118 -11.51 -10.63 -2.23
C SER A 118 -11.96 -10.85 -3.67
N THR A 119 -13.28 -10.97 -3.87
CA THR A 119 -13.88 -10.71 -5.18
C THR A 119 -13.82 -9.21 -5.52
N TRP A 120 -14.19 -8.84 -6.75
CA TRP A 120 -14.45 -7.46 -7.14
C TRP A 120 -15.78 -6.98 -6.56
N PHE A 121 -15.77 -5.77 -6.01
CA PHE A 121 -16.94 -5.03 -5.58
C PHE A 121 -17.06 -3.74 -6.37
N THR A 122 -18.28 -3.20 -6.46
CA THR A 122 -18.49 -1.84 -6.95
C THR A 122 -18.56 -0.89 -5.76
N ALA A 123 -17.57 -0.02 -5.62
CA ALA A 123 -17.63 1.09 -4.70
C ALA A 123 -18.34 2.29 -5.35
N GLN A 124 -19.13 3.00 -4.56
CA GLN A 124 -19.89 4.16 -5.02
C GLN A 124 -19.53 5.39 -4.18
N MET A 125 -19.21 6.49 -4.86
CA MET A 125 -19.02 7.78 -4.20
C MET A 125 -20.38 8.37 -3.82
N PRO A 126 -20.48 9.02 -2.65
CA PRO A 126 -21.63 9.85 -2.35
C PRO A 126 -21.78 10.97 -3.39
N ASN A 127 -23.01 11.44 -3.56
CA ASN A 127 -23.34 12.61 -4.37
C ASN A 127 -22.95 13.91 -3.64
#